data_AF-A0A3C1KL13-F1
#
_entry.id   AF-A0A3C1KL13-F1
#
_cell.length_a   1.000
_cell.length_b   1.000
_cell.length_c   1.000
_cell.angle_alpha   90.00
_cell.angle_beta   90.00
_cell.angle_gamma   90.00
#
_symmetry.space_group_name_H-M   'P 1'
#
loop_
_entity.id
_entity.type
_entity.pdbx_description
1 polymer ?
#
loop_
_entity_poly.entity_id
_entity_poly.type
_entity_poly.pdbx_seq_one_letter_code
_entity_poly.pdbx_strand_id
1 'polypeptide(L)'
;MSVDSYLELFTTLFGWAFYGVLWDVLVSTGIVYLPFLGILIDNWREPAQGGEFGSVTGLSLRRMEIELFIALLVVVLAGQPAALTPLNASTLSYVPQPTAADPTPPTATTTDPQSTYGITGFTGSPATVNLPVWWYAVLSMSSGLNHAVIAGLPVASDLRTYEQQARLATITDPRLRQAASDFFSHCYIPARSRYQSAQPATPAITALLDTYGDDDPDWLGSHVYRQTPGYYDELRPPKQMPGWPYSALRDTEYDPADPPEWGKPTCKQWWEEGTEGLRQQLINAADATAGGLSGLVVSIAPGLASEQQQDAVARTVLTNAPPIWSSNDLVAGNTANTGWLATAENLVKGGLAAGGVVTASGLFA
;
A
#
# COMPACT_ATOMS: atom_id res chain seq x y z
N MET A 1 7.63 -17.62 15.57
CA MET A 1 8.59 -16.62 15.06
C MET A 1 7.94 -15.94 13.89
N SER A 2 7.82 -14.61 13.94
CA SER A 2 7.30 -13.83 12.81
C SER A 2 8.40 -13.67 11.77
N VAL A 3 8.07 -13.85 10.51
CA VAL A 3 8.94 -13.49 9.38
C VAL A 3 8.44 -12.19 8.76
N ASP A 4 9.21 -11.57 7.87
CA ASP A 4 8.89 -10.25 7.31
C ASP A 4 8.28 -10.36 5.88
N SER A 5 8.26 -11.56 5.28
CA SER A 5 7.65 -11.79 3.96
C SER A 5 7.10 -13.21 3.75
N TYR A 6 6.17 -13.34 2.79
CA TYR A 6 5.67 -14.64 2.32
C TYR A 6 6.77 -15.57 1.81
N LEU A 7 7.81 -15.02 1.18
CA LEU A 7 8.92 -15.79 0.64
C LEU A 7 9.80 -16.38 1.76
N GLU A 8 10.00 -15.59 2.82
CA GLU A 8 10.85 -15.94 3.95
C GLU A 8 10.36 -17.17 4.71
N LEU A 9 9.04 -17.42 4.72
CA LEU A 9 8.43 -18.65 5.25
C LEU A 9 9.11 -19.91 4.69
N PHE A 10 9.48 -19.89 3.41
CA PHE A 10 10.04 -21.03 2.71
C PHE A 10 11.57 -20.99 2.64
N THR A 11 12.14 -19.82 2.31
CA THR A 11 13.60 -19.71 2.13
C THR A 11 14.35 -19.92 3.43
N THR A 12 13.76 -19.59 4.58
CA THR A 12 14.38 -19.86 5.90
C THR A 12 14.52 -21.36 6.14
N LEU A 13 13.47 -22.14 5.86
CA LEU A 13 13.50 -23.60 6.02
C LEU A 13 14.49 -24.26 5.05
N PHE A 14 14.46 -23.85 3.77
CA PHE A 14 15.40 -24.38 2.78
C PHE A 14 16.86 -23.99 3.09
N GLY A 15 17.10 -22.75 3.52
CA GLY A 15 18.44 -22.28 3.89
C GLY A 15 19.07 -23.14 4.98
N TRP A 16 18.31 -23.44 6.04
CA TRP A 16 18.80 -24.29 7.13
C TRP A 16 18.88 -25.77 6.76
N ALA A 17 18.02 -26.27 5.88
CA ALA A 17 18.16 -27.61 5.33
C ALA A 17 19.46 -27.75 4.52
N PHE A 18 19.77 -26.80 3.64
CA PHE A 18 21.03 -26.78 2.90
C PHE A 18 22.24 -26.64 3.83
N TYR A 19 22.14 -25.81 4.87
CA TYR A 19 23.18 -25.70 5.89
C TYR A 19 23.46 -27.05 6.56
N GLY A 20 22.42 -27.80 6.91
CA GLY A 20 22.57 -29.15 7.47
C GLY A 20 23.33 -30.10 6.54
N VAL A 21 23.01 -30.07 5.24
CA VAL A 21 23.73 -30.87 4.22
C VAL A 21 25.19 -30.44 4.11
N LEU A 22 25.47 -29.13 4.06
CA LEU A 22 26.84 -28.62 3.99
C LEU A 22 27.65 -28.99 5.23
N TRP A 23 27.04 -28.91 6.42
CA TRP A 23 27.67 -29.29 7.67
C TRP A 23 28.07 -30.77 7.67
N ASP A 24 27.18 -31.66 7.23
CA ASP A 24 27.46 -33.09 7.13
C ASP A 24 28.63 -33.40 6.16
N VAL A 25 28.69 -32.69 5.02
CA VAL A 25 29.82 -32.77 4.09
C VAL A 25 31.12 -32.28 4.75
N LEU A 26 31.09 -31.19 5.50
CA LEU A 26 32.29 -30.68 6.18
C LEU A 26 32.77 -31.63 7.29
N VAL A 27 31.86 -32.27 8.03
CA VAL A 27 32.20 -33.25 9.06
C VAL A 27 32.76 -34.53 8.43
N SER A 28 32.10 -35.06 7.39
CA SER A 28 32.55 -36.29 6.71
C SER A 28 33.90 -36.14 6.01
N THR A 29 34.20 -34.96 5.45
CA THR A 29 35.51 -34.63 4.86
C THR A 29 36.58 -34.29 5.92
N GLY A 30 36.18 -34.10 7.18
CA GLY A 30 37.07 -33.71 8.27
C GLY A 30 37.55 -32.26 8.23
N ILE A 31 37.03 -31.43 7.31
CA ILE A 31 37.42 -30.02 7.16
C ILE A 31 37.10 -29.22 8.44
N VAL A 32 36.03 -29.58 9.16
CA VAL A 32 35.66 -28.96 10.45
C VAL A 32 36.79 -29.05 11.49
N TYR A 33 37.68 -30.04 11.39
CA TYR A 33 38.75 -30.25 12.36
C TYR A 33 40.03 -29.46 12.07
N LEU A 34 40.18 -28.86 10.87
CA LEU A 34 41.34 -28.04 10.50
C LEU A 34 41.67 -26.91 11.48
N PRO A 35 40.70 -26.10 11.97
CA PRO A 35 41.02 -25.06 12.96
C PRO A 35 41.58 -25.64 14.26
N PHE A 36 41.12 -26.81 14.70
CA PHE A 36 41.67 -27.47 15.89
C PHE A 36 43.11 -27.96 15.67
N LEU A 37 43.41 -28.47 14.48
CA LEU A 37 44.78 -28.80 14.09
C LEU A 37 45.67 -27.55 14.02
N GLY A 38 45.14 -26.43 13.53
CA GLY A 38 45.81 -25.13 13.55
C GLY A 38 46.20 -24.71 14.97
N ILE A 39 45.24 -24.72 15.89
CA ILE A 39 45.49 -24.42 17.32
C ILE A 39 46.56 -25.33 17.91
N LEU A 40 46.52 -26.64 17.58
CA LEU A 40 47.53 -27.59 18.06
C LEU A 40 48.93 -27.29 17.51
N ILE A 41 49.03 -26.97 16.20
CA ILE A 41 50.29 -26.62 15.55
C ILE A 41 50.85 -25.32 16.11
N ASP A 42 50.03 -24.29 16.27
CA ASP A 42 50.46 -22.98 16.76
C ASP A 42 50.96 -23.08 18.21
N ASN A 43 50.21 -23.78 19.08
CA ASN A 43 50.62 -23.99 20.46
C ASN A 43 51.83 -24.93 20.62
N TRP A 44 52.13 -25.79 19.63
CA TRP A 44 53.36 -26.59 19.63
C TRP A 44 54.56 -25.82 19.07
N ARG A 45 54.35 -25.04 17.99
CA ARG A 45 55.40 -24.30 17.29
C ARG A 45 55.92 -23.13 18.11
N GLU A 46 55.04 -22.35 18.74
CA GLU A 46 55.42 -21.15 19.51
C GLU A 46 56.44 -21.47 20.64
N PRO A 47 56.23 -22.48 21.50
CA PRO A 47 57.21 -22.85 22.53
C PRO A 47 58.49 -23.47 21.95
N ALA A 48 58.41 -24.21 20.84
CA ALA A 48 59.56 -24.84 20.20
C ALA A 48 60.54 -23.80 19.60
N GLN A 49 60.05 -22.64 19.20
CA GLN A 49 60.85 -21.53 18.68
C GLN A 49 61.37 -20.58 19.79
N GLY A 50 60.75 -20.60 20.97
CA GLY A 50 60.95 -19.62 22.05
C GLY A 50 62.13 -19.84 23.00
N GLY A 51 62.83 -20.98 22.97
CA GLY A 51 64.16 -21.15 23.57
C GLY A 51 64.35 -21.00 25.10
N GLU A 52 63.32 -20.70 25.91
CA GLU A 52 63.47 -20.50 27.36
C GLU A 52 63.00 -21.70 28.19
N PHE A 53 63.96 -22.38 28.82
CA PHE A 53 63.75 -23.54 29.68
C PHE A 53 63.36 -23.10 31.10
N GLY A 54 62.06 -22.89 31.35
CA GLY A 54 61.53 -22.75 32.73
C GLY A 54 60.09 -22.23 32.80
N SER A 55 59.20 -22.95 33.48
CA SER A 55 57.74 -22.71 33.71
C SER A 55 56.83 -22.38 32.50
N VAL A 56 57.38 -22.20 31.29
CA VAL A 56 56.63 -21.92 30.05
C VAL A 56 55.69 -23.07 29.66
N THR A 57 56.00 -24.31 30.05
CA THR A 57 55.16 -25.49 29.75
C THR A 57 53.77 -25.40 30.41
N GLY A 58 53.67 -24.88 31.63
CA GLY A 58 52.38 -24.73 32.31
C GLY A 58 51.50 -23.62 31.71
N LEU A 59 52.11 -22.54 31.23
CA LEU A 59 51.41 -21.43 30.60
C LEU A 59 50.94 -21.79 29.17
N SER A 60 51.77 -22.51 28.40
CA SER A 60 51.40 -23.00 27.06
C SER A 60 50.24 -24.01 27.12
N LEU A 61 50.25 -24.94 28.09
CA LEU A 61 49.15 -25.89 28.28
C LEU A 61 47.82 -25.21 28.59
N ARG A 62 47.83 -24.20 29.48
CA ARG A 62 46.61 -23.47 29.84
C ARG A 62 46.07 -22.61 28.69
N ARG A 63 46.96 -22.05 27.88
CA ARG A 63 46.57 -21.31 26.67
C ARG A 63 45.94 -22.23 25.63
N MET A 64 46.56 -23.37 25.36
CA MET A 64 46.00 -24.39 24.47
C MET A 64 44.63 -24.89 24.96
N GLU A 65 44.49 -25.12 26.27
CA GLU A 65 43.21 -25.54 26.87
C GLU A 65 42.11 -24.51 26.63
N ILE A 66 42.38 -23.22 26.83
CA ILE A 66 41.41 -22.14 26.63
C ILE A 66 41.06 -22.00 25.14
N GLU A 67 42.06 -22.00 24.25
CA GLU A 67 41.82 -21.86 22.80
C GLU A 67 41.03 -23.04 22.25
N LEU A 68 41.35 -24.27 22.67
CA LEU A 68 40.62 -25.47 22.26
C LEU A 68 39.21 -25.49 22.85
N PHE A 69 39.04 -25.06 24.11
CA PHE A 69 37.74 -24.95 24.74
C PHE A 69 36.83 -23.93 24.04
N ILE A 70 37.36 -22.74 23.72
CA ILE A 70 36.62 -21.71 22.98
C ILE A 70 36.25 -22.22 21.58
N ALA A 71 37.19 -22.84 20.87
CA ALA A 71 36.93 -23.41 19.54
C ALA A 71 35.85 -24.50 19.59
N LEU A 72 35.90 -25.38 20.58
CA LEU A 72 34.89 -26.40 20.82
C LEU A 72 33.53 -25.77 21.12
N LEU A 73 33.48 -24.76 21.97
CA LEU A 73 32.26 -24.04 22.32
C LEU A 73 31.63 -23.36 21.10
N VAL A 74 32.44 -22.75 20.23
CA VAL A 74 31.97 -22.14 18.96
C VAL A 74 31.39 -23.20 18.04
N VAL A 75 32.06 -24.33 17.86
CA VAL A 75 31.55 -25.44 17.03
C VAL A 75 30.25 -26.01 17.60
N VAL A 76 30.17 -26.17 18.92
CA VAL A 76 28.99 -26.75 19.58
C VAL A 76 27.79 -25.82 19.54
N LEU A 77 27.99 -24.50 19.70
CA LEU A 77 26.90 -23.53 19.79
C LEU A 77 26.51 -22.93 18.43
N ALA A 78 27.48 -22.64 17.57
CA ALA A 78 27.26 -21.90 16.33
C ALA A 78 27.52 -22.73 15.05
N GLY A 79 28.22 -23.85 15.15
CA GLY A 79 28.53 -24.72 14.01
C GLY A 79 27.55 -25.88 13.83
N GLN A 80 27.45 -26.76 14.82
CA GLN A 80 26.66 -27.98 14.65
C GLN A 80 25.14 -27.69 14.67
N PRO A 81 24.37 -28.24 13.72
CA PRO A 81 22.92 -28.31 13.82
C PRO A 81 22.55 -29.17 15.04
N ALA A 82 21.97 -28.56 16.07
CA ALA A 82 21.61 -29.27 17.28
C ALA A 82 20.19 -29.83 17.18
N ALA A 83 20.02 -31.13 17.47
CA ALA A 83 18.70 -31.76 17.54
C ALA A 83 17.82 -31.19 18.67
N LEU A 84 18.41 -30.43 19.60
CA LEU A 84 17.71 -29.75 20.70
C LEU A 84 17.00 -28.47 20.26
N THR A 85 17.31 -27.93 19.08
CA THR A 85 16.72 -26.71 18.52
C THR A 85 16.07 -27.00 17.16
N PRO A 86 15.00 -27.81 17.11
CA PRO A 86 14.23 -28.05 15.90
C PRO A 86 13.36 -26.82 15.58
N LEU A 87 13.57 -26.22 14.42
CA LEU A 87 12.68 -25.22 13.86
C LEU A 87 11.60 -25.94 13.04
N ASN A 88 10.35 -25.82 13.50
CA ASN A 88 9.20 -26.41 12.83
C ASN A 88 8.57 -25.41 11.87
N ALA A 89 8.15 -25.87 10.70
CA ALA A 89 7.50 -25.04 9.68
C ALA A 89 6.21 -24.37 10.20
N SER A 90 5.53 -24.98 11.19
CA SER A 90 4.31 -24.45 11.80
C SER A 90 4.53 -23.31 12.79
N THR A 91 5.76 -23.09 13.26
CA THR A 91 6.08 -21.97 14.17
C THR A 91 6.46 -20.70 13.42
N LEU A 92 6.59 -20.77 12.09
CA LEU A 92 6.80 -19.63 11.21
C LEU A 92 5.45 -19.08 10.74
N SER A 93 5.26 -17.78 10.94
CA SER A 93 4.05 -17.08 10.53
C SER A 93 4.38 -15.71 9.99
N TYR A 94 3.68 -15.28 8.96
CA TYR A 94 3.73 -13.93 8.44
C TYR A 94 2.35 -13.30 8.56
N VAL A 95 2.27 -12.16 9.25
CA VAL A 95 1.07 -11.32 9.23
C VAL A 95 1.41 -10.10 8.37
N PRO A 96 0.87 -10.01 7.15
CA PRO A 96 1.06 -8.82 6.35
C PRO A 96 0.46 -7.60 7.05
N GLN A 97 0.97 -6.42 6.73
CA GLN A 97 0.42 -5.18 7.28
C GLN A 97 -1.04 -5.01 6.84
N PRO A 98 -1.96 -4.60 7.73
CA PRO A 98 -3.32 -4.28 7.36
C PRO A 98 -3.34 -3.24 6.23
N THR A 99 -4.14 -3.48 5.21
CA THR A 99 -4.37 -2.52 4.13
C THR A 99 -5.82 -2.06 4.15
N ALA A 100 -6.15 -0.95 3.50
CA ALA A 100 -7.54 -0.47 3.45
C ALA A 100 -8.49 -1.48 2.74
N ALA A 101 -7.96 -2.31 1.83
CA ALA A 101 -8.71 -3.36 1.14
C ALA A 101 -8.87 -4.63 1.98
N ASP A 102 -7.95 -4.88 2.92
CA ASP A 102 -7.98 -6.00 3.85
C ASP A 102 -7.54 -5.53 5.25
N PRO A 103 -8.49 -5.07 6.09
CA PRO A 103 -8.20 -4.49 7.40
C PRO A 103 -7.80 -5.55 8.44
N THR A 104 -8.03 -6.83 8.15
CA THR A 104 -7.69 -7.95 9.02
C THR A 104 -7.09 -9.07 8.18
N PRO A 105 -5.87 -8.87 7.65
CA PRO A 105 -5.35 -9.82 6.70
C PRO A 105 -5.02 -11.15 7.39
N PRO A 106 -5.25 -12.28 6.71
CA PRO A 106 -5.04 -13.60 7.27
C PRO A 106 -3.55 -13.85 7.54
N THR A 107 -3.25 -14.50 8.66
CA THR A 107 -1.90 -14.95 8.99
C THR A 107 -1.47 -16.03 8.02
N ALA A 108 -0.46 -15.75 7.21
CA ALA A 108 0.14 -16.73 6.32
C ALA A 108 1.07 -17.67 7.09
N THR A 109 0.97 -18.95 6.77
CA THR A 109 1.78 -20.03 7.35
C THR A 109 2.33 -20.91 6.24
N THR A 110 3.25 -21.82 6.55
CA THR A 110 3.80 -22.75 5.56
C THR A 110 2.76 -23.71 5.00
N THR A 111 1.70 -24.01 5.76
CA THR A 111 0.55 -24.84 5.34
C THR A 111 -0.54 -24.06 4.62
N ASP A 112 -0.69 -22.78 4.93
CA ASP A 112 -1.59 -21.86 4.25
C ASP A 112 -0.86 -20.54 3.92
N PRO A 113 -0.12 -20.52 2.80
CA PRO A 113 0.84 -19.46 2.52
C PRO A 113 0.24 -18.21 1.91
N GLN A 114 -1.08 -18.20 1.64
CA GLN A 114 -1.83 -17.05 1.08
C GLN A 114 -1.16 -16.40 -0.14
N SER A 115 -0.28 -17.13 -0.83
CA SER A 115 0.58 -16.67 -1.91
C SER A 115 0.93 -17.83 -2.84
N THR A 116 1.30 -17.52 -4.08
CA THR A 116 1.69 -18.52 -5.09
C THR A 116 2.99 -19.24 -4.74
N TYR A 117 3.83 -18.65 -3.87
CA TYR A 117 5.11 -19.22 -3.46
C TYR A 117 4.97 -20.63 -2.85
N GLY A 118 3.98 -20.86 -1.99
CA GLY A 118 3.80 -22.18 -1.38
C GLY A 118 2.91 -23.16 -2.15
N ILE A 119 2.29 -22.72 -3.26
CA ILE A 119 1.45 -23.57 -4.10
C ILE A 119 2.24 -24.10 -5.30
N THR A 120 3.05 -23.26 -5.95
CA THR A 120 3.77 -23.62 -7.19
C THR A 120 5.28 -23.47 -7.13
N GLY A 121 5.82 -22.71 -6.17
CA GLY A 121 7.25 -22.38 -6.11
C GLY A 121 8.06 -23.31 -5.22
N PHE A 122 7.69 -23.39 -3.95
CA PHE A 122 8.42 -24.06 -2.87
C PHE A 122 7.70 -25.33 -2.39
N THR A 123 7.19 -26.12 -3.34
CA THR A 123 6.56 -27.40 -3.04
C THR A 123 7.58 -28.38 -2.45
N GLY A 124 7.31 -28.92 -1.26
CA GLY A 124 8.22 -29.85 -0.57
C GLY A 124 9.16 -29.21 0.44
N SER A 125 8.81 -28.04 1.00
CA SER A 125 9.55 -27.45 2.11
C SER A 125 9.67 -28.44 3.28
N PRO A 126 10.86 -28.56 3.91
CA PRO A 126 11.05 -29.44 5.05
C PRO A 126 10.11 -29.07 6.21
N ALA A 127 9.48 -30.06 6.84
CA ALA A 127 8.58 -29.83 7.98
C ALA A 127 9.33 -29.37 9.24
N THR A 128 10.57 -29.85 9.40
CA THR A 128 11.43 -29.53 10.54
C THR A 128 12.88 -29.46 10.07
N VAL A 129 13.61 -28.45 10.54
CA VAL A 129 15.06 -28.29 10.31
C VAL A 129 15.77 -27.98 11.62
N ASN A 130 16.95 -28.57 11.82
CA ASN A 130 17.73 -28.35 13.02
C ASN A 130 18.70 -27.19 12.82
N LEU A 131 18.72 -26.26 13.78
CA LEU A 131 19.61 -25.10 13.74
C LEU A 131 20.68 -25.20 14.83
N PRO A 132 21.85 -24.57 14.65
CA PRO A 132 22.75 -24.31 15.77
C PRO A 132 22.09 -23.40 16.81
N VAL A 133 22.39 -23.63 18.08
CA VAL A 133 21.76 -22.94 19.23
C VAL A 133 21.92 -21.42 19.14
N TRP A 134 23.13 -20.96 18.79
CA TRP A 134 23.43 -19.54 18.62
C TRP A 134 22.54 -18.89 17.55
N TRP A 135 22.44 -19.51 16.37
CA TRP A 135 21.66 -18.95 15.27
C TRP A 135 20.15 -19.01 15.52
N TYR A 136 19.67 -20.03 16.22
CA TYR A 136 18.29 -20.06 16.68
C TYR A 136 17.96 -18.89 17.62
N ALA A 137 18.86 -18.56 18.55
CA ALA A 137 18.71 -17.41 19.44
C ALA A 137 18.76 -16.09 18.66
N VAL A 138 19.69 -15.94 17.71
CA VAL A 138 19.77 -14.75 16.86
C VAL A 138 18.48 -14.55 16.06
N LEU A 139 18.00 -15.58 15.37
CA LEU A 139 16.77 -15.48 14.58
C LEU A 139 15.55 -15.14 15.44
N SER A 140 15.41 -15.78 16.60
CA SER A 140 14.28 -15.51 17.49
C SER A 140 14.33 -14.09 18.07
N MET A 141 15.50 -13.62 18.49
CA MET A 141 15.68 -12.26 19.01
C MET A 141 15.52 -11.20 17.91
N SER A 142 16.10 -11.40 16.73
CA SER A 142 15.97 -10.49 15.59
C SER A 142 14.51 -10.36 15.14
N SER A 143 13.78 -11.47 15.02
CA SER A 143 12.35 -11.42 14.67
C SER A 143 11.51 -10.66 15.70
N GLY A 144 11.78 -10.84 17.00
CA GLY A 144 11.10 -10.12 18.07
C GLY A 144 11.41 -8.62 18.08
N LEU A 145 12.67 -8.25 17.86
CA LEU A 145 13.08 -6.84 17.75
C LEU A 145 12.46 -6.15 16.54
N ASN A 146 12.48 -6.78 15.36
CA ASN A 146 11.84 -6.24 14.16
C ASN A 146 10.35 -6.01 14.39
N HIS A 147 9.65 -7.01 14.96
CA HIS A 147 8.22 -6.89 15.25
C HIS A 147 7.93 -5.76 16.26
N ALA A 148 8.73 -5.63 17.32
CA ALA A 148 8.58 -4.56 18.31
C ALA A 148 8.84 -3.17 17.72
N VAL A 149 9.83 -3.04 16.84
CA VAL A 149 10.12 -1.77 16.15
C VAL A 149 8.97 -1.40 15.22
N ILE A 150 8.48 -2.34 14.40
CA ILE A 150 7.36 -2.10 13.48
C ILE A 150 6.09 -1.71 14.26
N ALA A 151 5.80 -2.39 15.37
CA ALA A 151 4.66 -2.06 16.23
C ALA A 151 4.80 -0.68 16.92
N GLY A 152 6.03 -0.22 17.14
CA GLY A 152 6.32 1.08 17.77
C GLY A 152 6.38 2.25 16.80
N LEU A 153 6.51 2.00 15.49
CA LEU A 153 6.44 3.05 14.48
C LEU A 153 4.97 3.53 14.37
N PRO A 154 4.70 4.84 14.41
CA PRO A 154 3.37 5.33 14.11
C PRO A 154 3.04 4.87 12.69
N VAL A 155 1.90 4.19 12.54
CA VAL A 155 1.34 3.83 11.24
C VAL A 155 0.97 5.14 10.55
N ALA A 156 1.95 5.79 9.92
CA ALA A 156 1.68 6.80 8.92
C ALA A 156 0.97 6.02 7.82
N SER A 157 -0.36 6.08 7.88
CA SER A 157 -1.28 5.48 6.92
C SER A 157 -0.65 5.54 5.54
N ASP A 158 -0.46 4.35 4.99
CA ASP A 158 0.59 3.96 4.07
C ASP A 158 0.57 4.77 2.77
N LEU A 159 1.12 6.00 2.82
CA LEU A 159 1.14 7.00 1.76
C LEU A 159 1.63 6.43 0.43
N ARG A 160 2.60 5.52 0.53
CA ARG A 160 3.19 4.83 -0.62
C ARG A 160 2.20 3.85 -1.26
N THR A 161 1.47 3.12 -0.44
CA THR A 161 0.44 2.17 -0.89
C THR A 161 -0.76 2.93 -1.47
N TYR A 162 -1.07 4.10 -0.92
CA TYR A 162 -2.05 5.03 -1.50
C TYR A 162 -1.61 5.60 -2.83
N GLU A 163 -0.36 6.03 -2.96
CA GLU A 163 0.18 6.49 -4.24
C GLU A 163 0.15 5.36 -5.28
N GLN A 164 0.50 4.14 -4.88
CA GLN A 164 0.45 2.97 -5.76
C GLN A 164 -0.98 2.64 -6.20
N GLN A 165 -1.94 2.62 -5.29
CA GLN A 165 -3.34 2.35 -5.62
C GLN A 165 -3.95 3.48 -6.46
N ALA A 166 -3.64 4.74 -6.13
CA ALA A 166 -4.03 5.89 -6.94
C ALA A 166 -3.47 5.78 -8.37
N ARG A 167 -2.24 5.29 -8.58
CA ARG A 167 -1.67 5.05 -9.91
C ARG A 167 -2.36 3.92 -10.69
N LEU A 168 -2.96 2.96 -9.99
CA LEU A 168 -3.67 1.83 -10.62
C LEU A 168 -5.13 2.17 -10.97
N ALA A 169 -5.72 3.20 -10.36
CA ALA A 169 -7.12 3.56 -10.56
C ALA A 169 -7.33 4.16 -11.96
N THR A 170 -7.89 3.38 -12.88
CA THR A 170 -8.10 3.82 -14.27
C THR A 170 -9.44 3.33 -14.82
N ILE A 171 -9.88 3.91 -15.94
CA ILE A 171 -11.12 3.54 -16.62
C ILE A 171 -10.83 2.43 -17.64
N THR A 172 -11.17 1.19 -17.29
CA THR A 172 -10.98 0.04 -18.19
C THR A 172 -12.09 -0.10 -19.23
N ASP A 173 -13.34 0.29 -18.91
CA ASP A 173 -14.47 0.18 -19.84
C ASP A 173 -14.41 1.27 -20.93
N PRO A 174 -14.33 0.90 -22.23
CA PRO A 174 -14.33 1.86 -23.32
C PRO A 174 -15.62 2.69 -23.40
N ARG A 175 -16.78 2.17 -22.97
CA ARG A 175 -18.05 2.91 -22.99
C ARG A 175 -18.05 4.03 -21.95
N LEU A 176 -17.59 3.74 -20.73
CA LEU A 176 -17.45 4.76 -19.68
C LEU A 176 -16.45 5.85 -20.08
N ARG A 177 -15.34 5.47 -20.70
CA ARG A 177 -14.35 6.45 -21.20
C ARG A 177 -14.91 7.35 -22.30
N GLN A 178 -15.75 6.80 -23.19
CA GLN A 178 -16.48 7.56 -24.18
C GLN A 178 -17.48 8.52 -23.51
N ALA A 179 -18.25 8.03 -22.53
CA ALA A 179 -19.22 8.85 -21.79
C ALA A 179 -18.55 10.02 -21.04
N ALA A 180 -17.40 9.79 -20.40
CA ALA A 180 -16.61 10.85 -19.77
C ALA A 180 -16.12 11.91 -20.79
N SER A 181 -15.74 11.46 -21.99
CA SER A 181 -15.31 12.37 -23.07
C SER A 181 -16.47 13.15 -23.69
N ASP A 182 -17.63 12.52 -23.84
CA ASP A 182 -18.84 13.17 -24.30
C ASP A 182 -19.30 14.23 -23.29
N PHE A 183 -19.28 13.91 -21.99
CA PHE A 183 -19.63 14.84 -20.91
C PHE A 183 -18.70 16.05 -20.92
N PHE A 184 -17.41 15.80 -21.08
CA PHE A 184 -16.42 16.84 -21.21
C PHE A 184 -16.76 17.82 -22.35
N SER A 185 -17.04 17.30 -23.55
CA SER A 185 -17.30 18.12 -24.72
C SER A 185 -18.64 18.87 -24.68
N HIS A 186 -19.68 18.23 -24.15
CA HIS A 186 -21.06 18.72 -24.24
C HIS A 186 -21.53 19.50 -23.01
N CYS A 187 -20.96 19.22 -21.84
CA CYS A 187 -21.37 19.84 -20.58
C CYS A 187 -20.29 20.78 -20.06
N TYR A 188 -19.06 20.27 -19.88
CA TYR A 188 -18.00 21.05 -19.23
C TYR A 188 -17.50 22.22 -20.08
N ILE A 189 -17.16 22.00 -21.37
CA ILE A 189 -16.65 23.08 -22.24
C ILE A 189 -17.64 24.25 -22.33
N PRO A 190 -18.94 24.05 -22.60
CA PRO A 190 -19.90 25.16 -22.65
C PRO A 190 -20.09 25.84 -21.29
N ALA A 191 -20.11 25.10 -20.18
CA ALA A 191 -20.25 25.66 -18.85
C ALA A 191 -19.05 26.56 -18.49
N ARG A 192 -17.83 26.07 -18.72
CA ARG A 192 -16.60 26.84 -18.47
C ARG A 192 -16.52 28.08 -19.36
N SER A 193 -16.86 27.97 -20.63
CA SER A 193 -16.89 29.11 -21.55
C SER A 193 -17.87 30.18 -21.08
N ARG A 194 -19.09 29.80 -20.65
CA ARG A 194 -20.06 30.72 -20.06
C ARG A 194 -19.51 31.37 -18.80
N TYR A 195 -18.92 30.60 -17.89
CA TYR A 195 -18.37 31.11 -16.62
C TYR A 195 -17.26 32.13 -16.85
N GLN A 196 -16.32 31.83 -17.74
CA GLN A 196 -15.23 32.74 -18.10
C GLN A 196 -15.71 34.00 -18.81
N SER A 197 -16.79 33.90 -19.60
CA SER A 197 -17.37 35.06 -20.29
C SER A 197 -18.18 35.97 -19.37
N ALA A 198 -18.92 35.38 -18.41
CA ALA A 198 -19.82 36.11 -17.52
C ALA A 198 -19.10 36.67 -16.29
N GLN A 199 -17.97 36.06 -15.89
CA GLN A 199 -17.21 36.36 -14.67
C GLN A 199 -18.11 36.70 -13.46
N PRO A 200 -19.05 35.81 -13.11
CA PRO A 200 -20.06 36.13 -12.11
C PRO A 200 -19.44 36.18 -10.71
N ALA A 201 -19.47 37.37 -10.09
CA ALA A 201 -19.08 37.58 -8.71
C ALA A 201 -20.31 37.55 -7.78
N THR A 202 -20.99 36.41 -7.71
CA THR A 202 -22.13 36.24 -6.81
C THR A 202 -21.68 35.68 -5.46
N PRO A 203 -22.31 36.08 -4.32
CA PRO A 203 -21.95 35.56 -3.00
C PRO A 203 -22.04 34.04 -2.89
N ALA A 204 -22.95 33.42 -3.65
CA ALA A 204 -23.10 31.97 -3.69
C ALA A 204 -21.89 31.27 -4.31
N ILE A 205 -21.31 31.85 -5.38
CA ILE A 205 -20.11 31.30 -6.02
C ILE A 205 -18.90 31.49 -5.10
N THR A 206 -18.77 32.66 -4.46
CA THR A 206 -17.69 32.90 -3.48
C THR A 206 -17.73 31.87 -2.34
N ALA A 207 -18.90 31.59 -1.77
CA ALA A 207 -19.04 30.58 -0.72
C ALA A 207 -18.67 29.16 -1.18
N LEU A 208 -18.91 28.83 -2.45
CA LEU A 208 -18.49 27.53 -3.02
C LEU A 208 -16.97 27.46 -3.21
N LEU A 209 -16.35 28.52 -3.71
CA LEU A 209 -14.89 28.60 -3.86
C LEU A 209 -14.18 28.57 -2.49
N ASP A 210 -14.74 29.22 -1.47
CA ASP A 210 -14.22 29.15 -0.10
C ASP A 210 -14.27 27.72 0.48
N THR A 211 -15.25 26.92 0.07
CA THR A 211 -15.47 25.54 0.59
C THR A 211 -14.68 24.48 -0.19
N TYR A 212 -14.61 24.60 -1.51
CA TYR A 212 -14.06 23.58 -2.42
C TYR A 212 -12.73 23.98 -3.08
N GLY A 213 -12.29 25.21 -2.88
CA GLY A 213 -11.08 25.79 -3.44
C GLY A 213 -11.33 26.61 -4.71
N ASP A 214 -10.42 27.55 -4.98
CA ASP A 214 -10.48 28.42 -6.16
C ASP A 214 -10.39 27.64 -7.49
N ASP A 215 -9.80 26.45 -7.47
CA ASP A 215 -9.65 25.55 -8.63
C ASP A 215 -10.88 24.65 -8.88
N ASP A 216 -11.98 24.80 -8.12
CA ASP A 216 -13.21 24.03 -8.36
C ASP A 216 -13.80 24.20 -9.78
N PRO A 217 -13.68 25.33 -10.49
CA PRO A 217 -14.13 25.44 -11.88
C PRO A 217 -13.28 24.63 -12.89
N ASP A 218 -12.07 24.18 -12.52
CA ASP A 218 -11.11 23.57 -13.43
C ASP A 218 -11.20 22.03 -13.53
N TRP A 219 -12.32 21.45 -13.08
CA TRP A 219 -12.57 20.00 -13.22
C TRP A 219 -14.03 19.68 -13.59
N LEU A 220 -14.27 18.47 -14.12
CA LEU A 220 -15.55 18.08 -14.72
C LEU A 220 -16.75 18.19 -13.76
N GLY A 221 -16.58 17.82 -12.50
CA GLY A 221 -17.66 17.78 -11.52
C GLY A 221 -17.82 19.03 -10.67
N SER A 222 -17.29 20.18 -11.12
CA SER A 222 -17.34 21.47 -10.41
C SER A 222 -18.66 21.72 -9.69
N HIS A 223 -18.56 22.04 -8.40
CA HIS A 223 -19.69 22.43 -7.58
C HIS A 223 -20.28 23.76 -8.05
N VAL A 224 -19.44 24.68 -8.53
CA VAL A 224 -19.88 25.93 -9.14
C VAL A 224 -20.84 25.66 -10.30
N TYR A 225 -20.51 24.73 -11.20
CA TYR A 225 -21.37 24.41 -12.35
C TYR A 225 -22.62 23.58 -12.00
N ARG A 226 -22.55 22.75 -10.95
CA ARG A 226 -23.67 21.92 -10.49
C ARG A 226 -24.71 22.69 -9.65
N GLN A 227 -24.26 23.70 -8.91
CA GLN A 227 -25.10 24.40 -7.92
C GLN A 227 -25.52 25.80 -8.38
N THR A 228 -24.83 26.41 -9.35
CA THR A 228 -25.21 27.71 -9.89
C THR A 228 -26.21 27.54 -11.04
N PRO A 229 -27.35 28.24 -11.02
CA PRO A 229 -28.30 28.21 -12.13
C PRO A 229 -27.71 28.74 -13.44
N GLY A 230 -28.11 28.17 -14.58
CA GLY A 230 -27.65 28.56 -15.92
C GLY A 230 -26.43 27.78 -16.45
N TYR A 231 -25.97 26.79 -15.69
CA TYR A 231 -24.86 25.90 -16.02
C TYR A 231 -25.37 24.47 -16.20
N TYR A 232 -25.00 23.52 -15.34
CA TYR A 232 -25.33 22.10 -15.56
C TYR A 232 -26.81 21.77 -15.37
N ASP A 233 -27.56 22.63 -14.70
CA ASP A 233 -29.01 22.54 -14.58
C ASP A 233 -29.73 22.79 -15.91
N GLU A 234 -29.21 23.68 -16.76
CA GLU A 234 -29.83 24.04 -18.04
C GLU A 234 -29.13 23.40 -19.26
N LEU A 235 -27.81 23.18 -19.17
CA LEU A 235 -27.04 22.60 -20.26
C LEU A 235 -27.44 21.13 -20.47
N ARG A 236 -27.55 20.76 -21.75
CA ARG A 236 -27.99 19.43 -22.19
C ARG A 236 -27.12 18.94 -23.35
N PRO A 237 -26.87 17.62 -23.45
CA PRO A 237 -26.13 17.05 -24.55
C PRO A 237 -26.92 17.20 -25.87
N PRO A 238 -26.24 17.46 -27.01
CA PRO A 238 -26.90 17.65 -28.30
C PRO A 238 -27.47 16.34 -28.87
N LYS A 239 -26.99 15.20 -28.39
CA LYS A 239 -27.37 13.84 -28.82
C LYS A 239 -28.15 13.10 -27.73
N GLN A 240 -28.95 12.13 -28.16
CA GLN A 240 -29.62 11.19 -27.26
C GLN A 240 -28.59 10.32 -26.53
N MET A 241 -28.86 9.99 -25.26
CA MET A 241 -27.94 9.22 -24.44
C MET A 241 -28.49 7.82 -24.15
N PRO A 242 -27.82 6.75 -24.61
CA PRO A 242 -28.21 5.38 -24.26
C PRO A 242 -28.28 5.19 -22.74
N GLY A 243 -29.32 4.53 -22.26
CA GLY A 243 -29.60 4.33 -20.82
C GLY A 243 -30.55 5.38 -20.21
N TRP A 244 -30.71 6.55 -20.83
CA TRP A 244 -31.54 7.61 -20.26
C TRP A 244 -32.98 7.59 -20.78
N PRO A 245 -34.00 7.47 -19.90
CA PRO A 245 -35.39 7.46 -20.35
C PRO A 245 -35.80 8.81 -20.94
N TYR A 246 -36.61 8.76 -22.00
CA TYR A 246 -37.28 9.93 -22.57
C TYR A 246 -38.26 10.52 -21.55
N SER A 247 -38.28 11.86 -21.45
CA SER A 247 -39.23 12.58 -20.60
C SER A 247 -39.91 13.69 -21.39
N ALA A 248 -41.24 13.60 -21.56
CA ALA A 248 -42.02 14.58 -22.32
C ALA A 248 -42.00 16.01 -21.73
N LEU A 249 -41.64 16.15 -20.45
CA LEU A 249 -41.49 17.47 -19.80
C LEU A 249 -40.13 18.13 -20.10
N ARG A 250 -39.12 17.33 -20.45
CA ARG A 250 -37.74 17.77 -20.65
C ARG A 250 -37.36 17.79 -22.13
N ASP A 251 -37.72 16.73 -22.84
CA ASP A 251 -37.31 16.45 -24.21
C ASP A 251 -38.39 16.93 -25.20
N THR A 252 -38.73 18.22 -25.13
CA THR A 252 -39.81 18.82 -25.93
C THR A 252 -39.44 19.02 -27.41
N GLU A 253 -38.21 18.67 -27.80
CA GLU A 253 -37.73 18.81 -29.17
C GLU A 253 -38.20 17.68 -30.11
N TYR A 254 -38.80 16.62 -29.58
CA TYR A 254 -39.28 15.47 -30.33
C TYR A 254 -40.79 15.48 -30.53
N ASP A 255 -41.25 14.84 -31.60
CA ASP A 255 -42.69 14.66 -31.83
C ASP A 255 -43.27 13.75 -30.73
N PRO A 256 -44.28 14.20 -29.96
CA PRO A 256 -44.93 13.37 -28.94
C PRO A 256 -45.57 12.09 -29.49
N ALA A 257 -45.86 12.04 -30.80
CA ALA A 257 -46.45 10.88 -31.46
C ALA A 257 -45.44 9.75 -31.76
N ASP A 258 -44.14 10.06 -31.79
CA ASP A 258 -43.05 9.10 -32.02
C ASP A 258 -41.85 9.45 -31.12
N PRO A 259 -41.93 9.15 -29.80
CA PRO A 259 -40.89 9.50 -28.86
C PRO A 259 -39.63 8.65 -29.14
N PRO A 260 -38.44 9.24 -29.02
CA PRO A 260 -37.20 8.50 -29.17
C PRO A 260 -37.03 7.46 -28.05
N GLU A 261 -36.29 6.39 -28.36
CA GLU A 261 -35.93 5.35 -27.38
C GLU A 261 -35.18 5.92 -26.17
N TRP A 262 -34.40 6.99 -26.39
CA TRP A 262 -33.52 7.59 -25.39
C TRP A 262 -33.72 9.12 -25.28
N GLY A 263 -33.67 9.63 -24.05
CA GLY A 263 -33.83 11.04 -23.73
C GLY A 263 -32.51 11.84 -23.68
N LYS A 264 -32.63 13.13 -23.33
CA LYS A 264 -31.50 14.06 -23.15
C LYS A 264 -31.48 14.61 -21.72
N PRO A 265 -30.79 13.96 -20.77
CA PRO A 265 -30.71 14.46 -19.39
C PRO A 265 -30.04 15.83 -19.32
N THR A 266 -30.30 16.58 -18.25
CA THR A 266 -29.47 17.75 -17.94
C THR A 266 -28.06 17.29 -17.54
N CYS A 267 -27.05 18.12 -17.77
CA CYS A 267 -25.69 17.80 -17.37
C CYS A 267 -25.58 17.50 -15.86
N LYS A 268 -26.41 18.15 -15.05
CA LYS A 268 -26.51 17.90 -13.61
C LYS A 268 -27.07 16.50 -13.32
N GLN A 269 -28.18 16.13 -13.97
CA GLN A 269 -28.73 14.78 -13.84
C GLN A 269 -27.72 13.74 -14.29
N TRP A 270 -27.08 13.94 -15.45
CA TRP A 270 -26.09 13.00 -15.96
C TRP A 270 -24.89 12.81 -15.01
N TRP A 271 -24.47 13.85 -14.29
CA TRP A 271 -23.39 13.74 -13.31
C TRP A 271 -23.82 13.09 -11.98
N GLU A 272 -24.97 13.51 -11.43
CA GLU A 272 -25.39 13.23 -10.03
C GLU A 272 -26.35 12.05 -9.86
N GLU A 273 -26.96 11.56 -10.93
CA GLU A 273 -27.94 10.47 -10.85
C GLU A 273 -27.35 9.23 -10.15
N GLY A 274 -28.13 8.60 -9.28
CA GLY A 274 -27.62 7.66 -8.28
C GLY A 274 -26.68 6.57 -8.83
N THR A 275 -27.23 5.44 -9.27
CA THR A 275 -26.42 4.29 -9.73
C THR A 275 -25.94 4.43 -11.18
N GLU A 276 -26.59 5.29 -11.97
CA GLU A 276 -26.32 5.46 -13.40
C GLU A 276 -25.59 6.76 -13.74
N GLY A 277 -25.40 7.66 -12.79
CA GLY A 277 -24.67 8.91 -13.00
C GLY A 277 -23.20 8.67 -13.29
N LEU A 278 -22.62 9.57 -14.08
CA LEU A 278 -21.24 9.47 -14.52
C LEU A 278 -20.28 9.44 -13.33
N ARG A 279 -20.56 10.22 -12.26
CA ARG A 279 -19.71 10.23 -11.06
C ARG A 279 -19.65 8.86 -10.40
N GLN A 280 -20.79 8.21 -10.19
CA GLN A 280 -20.82 6.90 -9.54
C GLN A 280 -20.17 5.82 -10.40
N GLN A 281 -20.35 5.88 -11.73
CA GLN A 281 -19.68 4.96 -12.64
C GLN A 281 -18.15 5.13 -12.62
N LEU A 282 -17.65 6.37 -12.53
CA LEU A 282 -16.21 6.66 -12.37
C LEU A 282 -15.66 6.10 -11.05
N ILE A 283 -16.40 6.26 -9.94
CA ILE A 283 -16.02 5.73 -8.63
C ILE A 283 -15.99 4.19 -8.65
N ASN A 284 -17.03 3.56 -9.20
CA ASN A 284 -17.09 2.10 -9.32
C ASN A 284 -15.95 1.55 -10.18
N ALA A 285 -15.57 2.26 -11.26
CA ALA A 285 -14.43 1.89 -12.09
C ALA A 285 -13.09 2.07 -11.33
N ALA A 286 -12.98 3.11 -10.50
CA ALA A 286 -11.85 3.30 -9.60
C ALA A 286 -11.68 2.10 -8.67
N ASP A 287 -12.76 1.74 -7.96
CA ASP A 287 -12.75 0.69 -6.95
C ASP A 287 -12.52 -0.70 -7.55
N ALA A 288 -13.01 -0.93 -8.77
CA ALA A 288 -12.77 -2.17 -9.50
C ALA A 288 -11.30 -2.33 -9.92
N THR A 289 -10.59 -1.24 -10.19
CA THR A 289 -9.22 -1.27 -10.74
C THR A 289 -8.15 -1.05 -9.65
N ALA A 290 -8.44 -0.21 -8.67
CA ALA A 290 -7.64 0.03 -7.48
C ALA A 290 -8.48 -0.37 -6.27
N GLY A 291 -8.32 -1.64 -5.86
CA GLY A 291 -9.19 -2.32 -4.88
C GLY A 291 -9.58 -1.48 -3.67
N GLY A 292 -10.78 -0.90 -3.70
CA GLY A 292 -11.35 -0.13 -2.60
C GLY A 292 -10.78 1.28 -2.38
N LEU A 293 -10.35 1.98 -3.45
CA LEU A 293 -9.89 3.38 -3.37
C LEU A 293 -10.89 4.30 -2.65
N SER A 294 -12.19 4.11 -2.83
CA SER A 294 -13.23 4.86 -2.12
C SER A 294 -13.21 4.63 -0.60
N GLY A 295 -13.13 3.37 -0.16
CA GLY A 295 -13.00 3.00 1.26
C GLY A 295 -11.72 3.53 1.89
N LEU A 296 -10.65 3.60 1.09
CA LEU A 296 -9.37 4.16 1.48
C LEU A 296 -9.46 5.67 1.73
N VAL A 297 -10.09 6.44 0.84
CA VAL A 297 -10.30 7.89 1.03
C VAL A 297 -11.13 8.15 2.30
N VAL A 298 -12.16 7.33 2.55
CA VAL A 298 -12.97 7.41 3.79
C VAL A 298 -12.14 7.13 5.03
N SER A 299 -11.23 6.15 4.98
CA SER A 299 -10.43 5.73 6.14
C SER A 299 -9.41 6.79 6.59
N ILE A 300 -8.88 7.58 5.67
CA ILE A 300 -7.81 8.54 5.98
C ILE A 300 -8.37 9.94 6.26
N ALA A 301 -9.51 10.25 5.66
CA ALA A 301 -10.20 11.52 5.83
C ALA A 301 -11.66 11.30 6.26
N PRO A 302 -11.91 10.72 7.44
CA PRO A 302 -13.29 10.47 7.92
C PRO A 302 -14.06 11.76 8.21
N GLY A 303 -13.34 12.89 8.39
CA GLY A 303 -13.92 14.22 8.61
C GLY A 303 -14.26 15.00 7.33
N LEU A 304 -13.88 14.51 6.14
CA LEU A 304 -14.30 15.12 4.87
C LEU A 304 -15.79 14.83 4.62
N ALA A 305 -16.50 15.79 4.03
CA ALA A 305 -17.86 15.54 3.54
C ALA A 305 -17.84 14.42 2.49
N SER A 306 -18.87 13.57 2.48
CA SER A 306 -18.98 12.43 1.55
C SER A 306 -18.83 12.85 0.08
N GLU A 307 -19.32 14.04 -0.29
CA GLU A 307 -19.13 14.63 -1.63
C GLU A 307 -17.64 14.85 -1.96
N GLN A 308 -16.86 15.43 -1.04
CA GLN A 308 -15.43 15.68 -1.28
C GLN A 308 -14.63 14.37 -1.39
N GLN A 309 -15.03 13.32 -0.66
CA GLN A 309 -14.44 11.99 -0.76
C GLN A 309 -14.69 11.37 -2.15
N GLN A 310 -15.94 11.43 -2.62
CA GLN A 310 -16.33 10.93 -3.94
C GLN A 310 -15.62 11.69 -5.07
N ASP A 311 -15.49 13.00 -4.94
CA ASP A 311 -14.85 13.84 -5.93
C ASP A 311 -13.33 13.61 -5.99
N ALA A 312 -12.68 13.32 -4.85
CA ALA A 312 -11.27 12.94 -4.82
C ALA A 312 -11.01 11.64 -5.60
N VAL A 313 -11.89 10.63 -5.44
CA VAL A 313 -11.82 9.38 -6.21
C VAL A 313 -12.03 9.64 -7.70
N ALA A 314 -13.07 10.40 -8.05
CA ALA A 314 -13.38 10.72 -9.45
C ALA A 314 -12.25 11.51 -10.13
N ARG A 315 -11.67 12.51 -9.46
CA ARG A 315 -10.52 13.29 -9.96
C ARG A 315 -9.28 12.41 -10.17
N THR A 316 -9.03 11.45 -9.27
CA THR A 316 -7.90 10.52 -9.39
C THR A 316 -8.05 9.67 -10.66
N VAL A 317 -9.23 9.10 -10.89
CA VAL A 317 -9.51 8.32 -12.11
C VAL A 317 -9.40 9.16 -13.37
N LEU A 318 -9.96 10.37 -13.37
CA LEU A 318 -9.90 11.29 -14.51
C LEU A 318 -8.48 11.78 -14.81
N THR A 319 -7.59 11.80 -13.81
CA THR A 319 -6.17 12.12 -14.00
C THR A 319 -5.44 10.99 -14.71
N ASN A 320 -5.72 9.73 -14.34
CA ASN A 320 -5.07 8.56 -14.94
C ASN A 320 -5.65 8.17 -16.30
N ALA A 321 -6.92 8.47 -16.53
CA ALA A 321 -7.63 8.22 -17.77
C ALA A 321 -8.32 9.51 -18.25
N PRO A 322 -7.55 10.50 -18.72
CA PRO A 322 -8.13 11.74 -19.19
C PRO A 322 -9.02 11.49 -20.42
N PRO A 323 -10.10 12.28 -20.59
CA PRO A 323 -10.87 12.32 -21.82
C PRO A 323 -10.00 12.46 -23.07
N ILE A 324 -10.43 11.87 -24.18
CA ILE A 324 -9.65 11.77 -25.43
C ILE A 324 -9.25 13.16 -25.98
N TRP A 325 -9.94 14.23 -25.58
CA TRP A 325 -9.70 15.62 -25.96
C TRP A 325 -9.49 16.56 -24.75
N SER A 326 -8.90 16.09 -23.66
CA SER A 326 -8.61 16.93 -22.49
C SER A 326 -7.52 17.97 -22.76
N SER A 327 -7.64 19.19 -22.22
CA SER A 327 -6.54 20.17 -22.24
C SER A 327 -5.57 19.94 -21.07
N ASN A 328 -4.35 20.47 -21.20
CA ASN A 328 -3.36 20.44 -20.11
C ASN A 328 -3.89 21.13 -18.84
N ASP A 329 -4.72 22.18 -18.98
CA ASP A 329 -5.31 22.89 -17.84
C ASP A 329 -6.30 22.02 -17.05
N LEU A 330 -7.00 21.09 -17.71
CA LEU A 330 -7.87 20.14 -17.02
C LEU A 330 -7.10 19.04 -16.31
N VAL A 331 -6.03 18.55 -16.93
CA VAL A 331 -5.13 17.60 -16.28
C VAL A 331 -4.52 18.29 -15.06
N ALA A 332 -4.10 19.55 -15.20
CA ALA A 332 -3.60 20.38 -14.11
C ALA A 332 -4.67 20.60 -13.03
N GLY A 333 -5.90 21.00 -13.37
CA GLY A 333 -7.00 21.23 -12.42
C GLY A 333 -7.48 19.95 -11.71
N ASN A 334 -7.42 18.81 -12.39
CA ASN A 334 -7.61 17.52 -11.74
C ASN A 334 -6.49 17.26 -10.72
N THR A 335 -5.23 17.52 -11.08
CA THR A 335 -4.05 17.31 -10.19
C THR A 335 -3.90 18.33 -9.06
N ALA A 336 -4.31 19.59 -9.25
CA ALA A 336 -4.07 20.71 -8.33
C ALA A 336 -4.65 20.46 -6.93
N ASN A 337 -5.72 19.66 -6.86
CA ASN A 337 -6.34 19.20 -5.62
C ASN A 337 -6.39 17.67 -5.48
N THR A 338 -5.64 16.89 -6.27
CA THR A 338 -5.45 15.44 -5.99
C THR A 338 -4.74 15.18 -4.67
N GLY A 339 -4.18 16.22 -4.04
CA GLY A 339 -3.81 16.19 -2.63
C GLY A 339 -5.04 16.15 -1.74
N TRP A 340 -5.82 15.05 -1.77
CA TRP A 340 -6.67 14.69 -0.63
C TRP A 340 -5.83 14.65 0.65
N LEU A 341 -4.52 14.41 0.52
CA LEU A 341 -3.50 14.62 1.54
C LEU A 341 -3.28 16.06 1.96
N ALA A 342 -3.33 17.04 1.06
CA ALA A 342 -3.23 18.46 1.43
C ALA A 342 -4.52 18.95 2.11
N THR A 343 -5.69 18.46 1.70
CA THR A 343 -6.98 18.72 2.38
C THR A 343 -7.08 17.97 3.69
N ALA A 344 -6.66 16.71 3.76
CA ALA A 344 -6.55 15.94 4.99
C ALA A 344 -5.47 16.53 5.91
N GLU A 345 -4.35 17.03 5.40
CA GLU A 345 -3.31 17.71 6.18
C GLU A 345 -3.82 19.06 6.69
N ASN A 346 -4.63 19.81 5.93
CA ASN A 346 -5.30 21.02 6.40
C ASN A 346 -6.42 20.72 7.40
N LEU A 347 -7.15 19.61 7.27
CA LEU A 347 -8.21 19.18 8.17
C LEU A 347 -7.64 18.52 9.44
N VAL A 348 -6.50 17.84 9.34
CA VAL A 348 -5.68 17.35 10.45
C VAL A 348 -4.99 18.52 11.13
N LYS A 349 -4.45 19.52 10.41
CA LYS A 349 -3.93 20.77 11.02
C LYS A 349 -5.03 21.60 11.68
N GLY A 350 -6.21 21.71 11.07
CA GLY A 350 -7.38 22.39 11.64
C GLY A 350 -7.99 21.62 12.82
N GLY A 351 -8.02 20.29 12.74
CA GLY A 351 -8.44 19.39 13.80
C GLY A 351 -7.43 19.28 14.94
N LEU A 352 -6.13 19.41 14.68
CA LEU A 352 -5.07 19.52 15.69
C LEU A 352 -5.07 20.90 16.35
N ALA A 353 -5.45 21.97 15.63
CA ALA A 353 -5.64 23.29 16.22
C ALA A 353 -6.85 23.33 17.18
N ALA A 354 -7.87 22.49 16.97
CA ALA A 354 -9.02 22.37 17.87
C ALA A 354 -8.90 21.23 18.91
N GLY A 355 -8.19 20.14 18.59
CA GLY A 355 -8.07 18.92 19.40
C GLY A 355 -6.75 18.77 20.16
N GLY A 356 -5.71 19.51 19.78
CA GLY A 356 -4.38 19.47 20.40
C GLY A 356 -4.31 20.00 21.83
N VAL A 357 -5.39 20.62 22.34
CA VAL A 357 -5.47 21.09 23.73
C VAL A 357 -6.10 20.05 24.66
N VAL A 358 -6.76 19.00 24.15
CA VAL A 358 -7.51 18.06 25.00
C VAL A 358 -6.76 16.74 25.27
N THR A 359 -5.91 16.28 24.35
CA THR A 359 -5.24 14.96 24.50
C THR A 359 -3.86 15.01 25.18
N ALA A 360 -3.23 16.17 25.33
CA ALA A 360 -1.96 16.28 26.05
C ALA A 360 -2.10 16.31 27.59
N SER A 361 -3.31 16.53 28.11
CA SER A 361 -3.57 16.64 29.56
C SER A 361 -3.92 15.31 30.25
N GLY A 362 -4.05 14.22 29.49
CA GLY A 362 -4.43 12.89 30.01
C GLY A 362 -3.26 11.91 30.22
N LEU A 363 -2.04 12.27 29.83
CA LEU A 363 -0.85 11.39 29.92
C LEU A 363 0.12 11.80 31.04
N PHE A 364 -0.25 12.77 31.87
CA PHE A 364 0.46 13.13 33.11
C PHE A 364 -0.51 13.33 34.29
N ALA A 365 -1.38 12.35 34.54
CA ALA A 365 -2.13 12.20 35.79
C ALA A 365 -2.08 10.75 36.27
#